data_AF-A0A971RCV7-F1
#
_entry.id   AF-A0A971RCV7-F1
#
_cell.length_a   1.000
_cell.length_b   1.000
_cell.length_c   1.000
_cell.angle_alpha   90.00
_cell.angle_beta   90.00
_cell.angle_gamma   90.00
#
_symmetry.space_group_name_H-M   'P 1'
#
loop_
_entity.id
_entity.type
_entity.pdbx_description
1 polymer ?
#
loop_
_entity_poly.entity_id
_entity_poly.type
_entity_poly.pdbx_seq_one_letter_code
_entity_poly.pdbx_strand_id
1 'polypeptide(L)'
;LTLQSARRGHWLECTVLPERRGDLLPYLRYVLYLADRAGAVPVYAVVPDYTAGVAWLLRMLGFESIARQEVLVAHTVSRVTVNRPAMVSAIERGADAVIH
;
A
#
# COMPACT_ATOMS: atom_id res chain seq x y z
N LEU A 1 5.15 0.30 0.39
CA LEU A 1 4.36 0.26 1.64
C LEU A 1 4.29 1.68 2.17
N THR A 2 3.10 2.18 2.48
CA THR A 2 2.91 3.48 3.12
C THR A 2 2.06 3.29 4.37
N LEU A 3 2.42 4.00 5.46
CA LEU A 3 1.68 4.00 6.71
C LEU A 3 1.14 5.40 6.96
N GLN A 4 -0.19 5.55 6.99
CA GLN A 4 -0.86 6.81 7.25
C GLN A 4 -1.46 6.78 8.66
N SER A 5 -1.18 7.79 9.46
CA SER A 5 -1.75 7.90 10.81
C SER A 5 -3.08 8.63 10.77
N ALA A 6 -4.11 8.05 11.38
CA ALA A 6 -5.40 8.69 11.60
C ALA A 6 -5.79 8.63 13.09
N ARG A 7 -6.79 9.43 13.49
CA ARG A 7 -7.23 9.54 14.89
C ARG A 7 -7.65 8.20 15.53
N ARG A 8 -8.04 7.20 14.73
CA ARG A 8 -8.54 5.89 15.19
C ARG A 8 -7.60 4.72 14.91
N GLY A 9 -6.41 4.96 14.35
CA GLY A 9 -5.52 3.89 13.93
C GLY A 9 -4.64 4.28 12.75
N HIS A 10 -3.79 3.35 12.34
CA HIS A 10 -2.96 3.50 11.16
C HIS A 10 -3.57 2.78 9.96
N TRP A 11 -3.40 3.35 8.77
CA TRP A 11 -3.76 2.74 7.50
C TRP A 11 -2.49 2.32 6.77
N LEU A 12 -2.38 1.04 6.50
CA LEU A 12 -1.31 0.43 5.71
C LEU A 12 -1.80 0.22 4.28
N GLU A 13 -1.11 0.86 3.34
CA GLU A 13 -1.32 0.62 1.92
C GLU A 13 -0.12 -0.17 1.36
N CYS A 14 -0.44 -1.28 0.69
CA CYS A 14 0.54 -2.22 0.18
C CYS A 14 0.47 -2.35 -1.35
N THR A 15 1.37 -1.64 -2.02
CA THR A 15 1.64 -1.83 -3.45
C THR A 15 2.94 -2.61 -3.60
N VAL A 16 2.88 -3.74 -4.30
CA VAL A 16 4.04 -4.61 -4.55
C VAL A 16 3.97 -5.17 -5.97
N LEU A 17 5.11 -5.19 -6.65
CA LEU A 17 5.24 -5.86 -7.94
C LEU A 17 5.00 -7.36 -7.79
N PRO A 18 4.24 -8.03 -8.68
CA PRO A 18 3.97 -9.46 -8.58
C PRO A 18 5.20 -10.33 -8.33
N GLU A 19 6.31 -10.01 -8.98
CA GLU A 19 7.57 -10.75 -8.96
C GLU A 19 8.33 -10.58 -7.63
N ARG A 20 8.00 -9.55 -6.85
CA ARG A 20 8.68 -9.20 -5.58
C ARG A 20 7.83 -9.49 -4.34
N ARG A 21 6.69 -10.16 -4.48
CA ARG A 21 5.78 -10.45 -3.36
C ARG A 21 6.42 -11.29 -2.25
N GLY A 22 7.33 -12.19 -2.60
CA GLY A 22 8.07 -13.01 -1.64
C GLY A 22 8.95 -12.19 -0.68
N ASP A 23 9.38 -11.02 -1.12
CA ASP A 23 10.27 -10.15 -0.36
C ASP A 23 9.51 -9.23 0.62
N LEU A 24 8.17 -9.29 0.66
CA LEU A 24 7.34 -8.31 1.34
C LEU A 24 7.38 -8.41 2.88
N LEU A 25 7.60 -9.61 3.42
CA LEU A 25 7.45 -9.90 4.85
C LEU A 25 8.38 -9.05 5.76
N PRO A 26 9.68 -8.88 5.47
CA PRO A 26 10.56 -8.02 6.26
C PRO A 26 10.09 -6.57 6.29
N TYR A 27 9.60 -6.04 5.16
CA TYR A 27 9.11 -4.67 5.08
C TYR A 27 7.82 -4.49 5.89
N LEU A 28 6.90 -5.46 5.85
CA LEU A 28 5.70 -5.43 6.68
C LEU A 28 6.05 -5.43 8.17
N ARG A 29 6.98 -6.28 8.60
CA ARG A 29 7.45 -6.30 10.01
C ARG A 29 8.04 -4.96 10.43
N TYR A 30 8.85 -4.36 9.57
CA TYR A 30 9.43 -3.05 9.85
C TYR A 30 8.37 -1.96 9.98
N VAL A 31 7.38 -1.92 9.09
CA VAL A 31 6.29 -0.94 9.17
C VAL A 31 5.42 -1.14 10.41
N LEU A 32 5.13 -2.39 10.80
CA LEU A 32 4.39 -2.68 12.03
C LEU A 32 5.18 -2.29 13.29
N TYR A 33 6.49 -2.48 13.29
CA TYR A 33 7.36 -1.99 14.36
C TYR A 33 7.29 -0.45 14.48
N LEU A 34 7.27 0.27 13.35
CA LEU A 34 7.08 1.73 13.35
C LEU A 34 5.71 2.14 13.87
N ALA A 35 4.65 1.39 13.53
CA ALA A 35 3.30 1.64 14.01
C ALA A 35 3.19 1.44 15.53
N ASP A 36 3.75 0.35 16.06
CA ASP A 36 3.77 0.05 17.50
C ASP A 36 4.48 1.15 18.31
N ARG A 37 5.61 1.63 17.79
CA ARG A 37 6.36 2.76 18.37
C ARG A 37 5.58 4.08 18.41
N ALA A 38 4.60 4.26 17.51
CA ALA A 38 3.78 5.47 17.45
C ALA A 38 2.60 5.44 18.45
N GLY A 39 2.34 4.29 19.09
CA GLY A 39 1.31 4.10 20.09
C GLY A 39 0.46 2.86 19.80
N ALA A 40 -0.17 2.30 20.84
CA ALA A 40 -1.03 1.13 20.74
C ALA A 40 -2.39 1.48 20.11
N VAL A 41 -2.39 1.77 18.80
CA VAL A 41 -3.59 1.98 17.99
C VAL A 41 -3.67 0.90 16.90
N PRO A 42 -4.89 0.48 16.50
CA PRO A 42 -5.04 -0.60 15.54
C PRO A 42 -4.47 -0.20 14.16
N VAL A 43 -3.93 -1.19 13.44
CA VAL A 43 -3.45 -1.04 12.06
C VAL A 43 -4.44 -1.72 11.12
N TYR A 44 -4.96 -0.97 10.16
CA TYR A 44 -5.87 -1.44 9.12
C TYR A 44 -5.11 -1.54 7.80
N ALA A 45 -5.42 -2.56 7.00
CA ALA A 45 -4.82 -2.74 5.68
C ALA A 45 -5.91 -2.99 4.63
N VAL A 46 -5.82 -2.29 3.50
CA VAL A 46 -6.67 -2.56 2.33
C VAL A 46 -5.91 -3.50 1.40
N VAL A 47 -6.52 -4.64 1.08
CA VAL A 47 -5.92 -5.68 0.24
C VAL A 47 -6.84 -5.91 -0.96
N PRO A 48 -6.45 -5.49 -2.17
CA PRO A 48 -7.25 -5.77 -3.35
C PRO A 48 -7.33 -7.27 -3.63
N ASP A 49 -8.50 -7.77 -4.05
CA ASP A 49 -8.74 -9.19 -4.30
C ASP A 49 -7.76 -9.82 -5.32
N TYR A 50 -7.22 -9.01 -6.24
CA TYR A 50 -6.22 -9.46 -7.23
C TYR A 50 -4.80 -9.63 -6.68
N THR A 51 -4.53 -9.20 -5.44
CA THR A 51 -3.22 -9.32 -4.80
C THR A 51 -3.04 -10.67 -4.09
N ALA A 52 -2.97 -11.74 -4.89
CA ALA A 52 -2.71 -13.08 -4.38
C ALA A 52 -1.46 -13.12 -3.49
N GLY A 53 -1.60 -13.70 -2.29
CA GLY A 53 -0.53 -13.87 -1.30
C GLY A 53 -0.41 -12.78 -0.23
N VAL A 54 -0.80 -11.53 -0.52
CA VAL A 54 -0.67 -10.42 0.43
C VAL A 54 -1.59 -10.62 1.64
N ALA A 55 -2.83 -11.03 1.41
CA ALA A 55 -3.78 -11.34 2.49
C ALA A 55 -3.27 -12.47 3.41
N TRP A 56 -2.59 -13.47 2.84
CA TRP A 56 -2.01 -14.57 3.62
C TRP A 56 -0.84 -14.10 4.50
N LEU A 57 0.05 -13.26 3.95
CA LEU A 57 1.14 -12.66 4.72
C LEU A 57 0.62 -11.82 5.89
N LEU A 58 -0.42 -11.02 5.67
CA LEU A 58 -1.03 -10.21 6.73
C LEU A 58 -1.66 -11.07 7.82
N ARG A 59 -2.33 -12.18 7.47
CA ARG A 59 -2.87 -13.14 8.45
C ARG A 59 -1.77 -13.77 9.30
N MET A 60 -0.61 -14.11 8.71
CA MET A 60 0.54 -14.59 9.50
C MET A 60 1.09 -13.53 10.47
N LEU A 61 0.86 -12.26 10.20
CA LEU A 61 1.23 -11.14 11.08
C LEU A 61 0.13 -10.80 12.09
N GLY A 62 -0.94 -11.59 12.17
CA GLY A 62 -2.04 -11.41 13.11
C GLY A 62 -3.19 -10.52 12.62
N PHE A 63 -3.23 -10.16 11.34
CA PHE A 63 -4.38 -9.42 10.80
C PHE A 63 -5.59 -10.33 10.63
N GLU A 64 -6.75 -9.79 10.96
CA GLU A 64 -8.05 -10.41 10.75
C GLU A 64 -8.82 -9.70 9.61
N SER A 65 -9.65 -10.47 8.92
CA SER A 65 -10.51 -9.92 7.86
C SER A 65 -11.75 -9.28 8.48
N ILE A 66 -11.82 -7.95 8.47
CA ILE A 66 -12.94 -7.19 9.06
C ILE A 66 -14.09 -7.01 8.06
N ALA A 67 -13.79 -6.73 6.78
CA ALA A 67 -14.79 -6.49 5.75
C ALA A 67 -14.23 -6.78 4.34
N ARG A 68 -15.11 -7.14 3.40
CA ARG A 68 -14.80 -7.23 1.97
C ARG A 68 -15.29 -5.98 1.24
N GLN A 69 -14.45 -5.38 0.40
CA GLN A 69 -14.67 -4.06 -0.18
C GLN A 69 -15.82 -3.98 -1.22
N GLU A 70 -16.46 -5.11 -1.57
CA GLU A 70 -17.73 -5.12 -2.34
C GLU A 70 -18.86 -4.35 -1.62
N VAL A 71 -18.77 -4.17 -0.29
CA VAL A 71 -19.77 -3.47 0.54
C VAL A 71 -19.45 -1.98 0.76
N LEU A 72 -18.21 -1.54 0.56
CA LEU A 72 -17.80 -0.15 0.80
C LEU A 72 -18.14 0.77 -0.38
N VAL A 73 -18.20 0.26 -1.61
CA VAL A 73 -18.54 1.07 -2.81
C VAL A 73 -20.04 1.41 -2.84
N ALA A 74 -20.91 0.53 -2.33
CA ALA A 74 -22.35 0.75 -2.31
C ALA A 74 -22.76 1.89 -1.36
N HIS A 75 -22.01 2.13 -0.28
CA HIS A 75 -22.34 3.13 0.74
C HIS A 75 -21.38 4.32 0.84
N THR A 76 -20.26 4.30 0.10
CA THR A 76 -19.27 5.39 0.08
C THR A 76 -19.22 6.06 -1.30
N VAL A 77 -20.39 6.41 -1.84
CA VAL A 77 -20.47 7.34 -2.98
C VAL A 77 -20.29 8.77 -2.47
N SER A 78 -19.15 9.06 -1.85
CA SER A 78 -18.63 10.42 -1.85
C SER A 78 -17.56 10.45 -2.92
N ARG A 79 -17.90 11.03 -4.07
CA ARG A 79 -17.00 11.25 -5.19
C ARG A 79 -15.85 12.14 -4.73
N VAL A 80 -14.78 11.55 -4.21
CA VAL A 80 -13.49 12.23 -4.14
C VAL A 80 -12.95 12.19 -5.56
N THR A 81 -12.95 13.34 -6.22
CA THR A 81 -12.26 13.60 -7.47
C THR A 81 -10.80 13.23 -7.25
N VAL A 82 -10.38 12.05 -7.70
CA VAL A 82 -8.95 11.71 -7.80
C VAL A 82 -8.38 12.66 -8.84
N ASN A 83 -7.77 13.73 -8.36
CA ASN A 83 -7.11 14.71 -9.20
C ASN A 83 -5.89 14.02 -9.79
N ARG A 84 -6.04 13.53 -11.04
CA ARG A 84 -5.04 12.96 -11.96
C ARG A 84 -3.83 12.24 -11.34
N PRO A 85 -3.58 10.95 -11.63
CA PRO A 85 -2.23 10.43 -11.46
C PRO A 85 -1.26 11.28 -12.29
N ALA A 86 -0.33 11.97 -11.63
CA ALA A 86 0.76 12.65 -12.29
C ALA A 86 1.66 11.58 -12.93
N MET A 87 1.48 11.40 -14.23
CA MET A 87 2.36 10.61 -15.08
C MET A 87 3.69 11.38 -15.17
N VAL A 88 4.72 10.93 -14.45
CA VAL A 88 6.07 11.50 -14.61
C VAL A 88 6.56 11.08 -15.99
N SER A 89 6.48 12.01 -16.94
CA SER A 89 7.08 11.88 -18.26
C SER A 89 8.61 11.90 -18.14
N ALA A 90 9.25 10.95 -18.79
CA ALA A 90 10.69 10.76 -18.91
C ALA A 90 11.52 12.04 -19.13
N ILE A 91 12.71 12.07 -18.54
CA ILE A 91 13.86 12.97 -18.74
C ILE A 91 15.01 12.17 -18.05
N GLU A 92 16.11 11.71 -18.68
CA GLU A 92 16.85 12.23 -19.83
C GLU A 92 17.54 11.09 -20.61
N ARG A 93 17.44 11.15 -21.93
CA ARG A 93 18.44 10.57 -22.85
C ARG A 93 19.44 11.70 -23.10
N GLY A 94 20.63 11.60 -22.52
CA GLY A 94 21.73 12.53 -22.71
C GLY A 94 23.06 11.77 -22.69
N ALA A 95 23.26 10.90 -23.68
CA ALA A 95 24.54 10.26 -23.93
C ALA A 95 24.87 10.46 -25.42
N ASP A 96 25.89 11.29 -25.64
CA ASP A 96 26.84 11.36 -26.75
C ASP A 96 26.33 11.42 -28.19
N ALA A 97 26.38 12.64 -28.73
CA ALA A 97 26.79 12.87 -30.11
C ALA A 97 27.98 13.86 -30.11
N VAL A 98 29.19 13.31 -30.10
CA VAL A 98 30.42 14.05 -30.40
C VAL A 98 30.58 14.11 -31.91
N ILE A 99 30.86 15.33 -32.37
CA ILE A 99 31.02 15.79 -33.75
C ILE A 99 32.36 15.31 -34.30
N HIS A 100 32.36 14.75 -35.51
CA HIS A 100 33.43 14.91 -36.51
C HIS A 100 32.86 14.72 -37.91
#